data_AF-F0TB39-F1
#
_entry.id   AF-F0TB39-F1
#
_cell.length_a   1.000
_cell.length_b   1.000
_cell.length_c   1.000
_cell.angle_alpha   90.00
_cell.angle_beta   90.00
_cell.angle_gamma   90.00
#
_symmetry.space_group_name_H-M   'P 1'
#
loop_
_entity.id
_entity.type
_entity.pdbx_description
1 polymer ?
#
loop_
_entity_poly.entity_id
_entity_poly.type
_entity_poly.pdbx_seq_one_letter_code
_entity_poly.pdbx_strand_id
1 'polypeptide(L)'
;MKTIEEINQRIKDGDAVVVTATEMTQIVRENGAEKAADEIDVVTTGTFGAMCSSGAFLNFGHTDPPIKMTKTFLNGVESYSGLAAVDTYIGATQPSRNPDVGIEYGGAHVIEDLISGKDVELVADSYGTDCYPLTEVKTQVNLENLNDAVMINPRNSYQNYAAAVNSTDETIYTYMGTLLPNMGNVSFSSAGGLSPLLNDPYFQTIGLGTKIFLCGAEGYVIGEGTQHSTEVKRENGVPVGGAGTMMLKGDMKQMDHEFVRGATMPKYGSTLFVGVGVPIPVLNSDIAKRTAIADEDITCHVTDYGVARRSKPTILETNYQELRSGSIEINGVEVETSPLSSYKKAVKIAKELQSWIENGKFLLTSPVNLLAHEGYSPKPLEIRRQTPIVNELQSKPLITANPDDEIGDVAKRLVQNNINHLPVVDDDQKLLGIVTSWDIANAVAKGKTKLKDVMTKKVVIAREDEPVDIIARRIDKHEISGLPIIDKNNHVKGMITAEDISRLMCAKNREEGI
;
A
#
# COMPACT_ATOMS: atom_id res chain seq x y z
N MET A 1 -26.39 4.15 30.78
CA MET A 1 -25.54 4.14 29.57
C MET A 1 -25.76 5.47 28.90
N LYS A 2 -24.70 6.26 28.67
CA LYS A 2 -24.84 7.58 28.04
C LYS A 2 -25.33 7.40 26.60
N THR A 3 -26.08 8.36 26.10
CA THR A 3 -26.54 8.42 24.70
C THR A 3 -25.79 9.52 23.94
N ILE A 4 -25.77 9.42 22.60
CA ILE A 4 -25.17 10.45 21.74
C ILE A 4 -25.95 11.76 21.87
N GLU A 5 -27.27 11.68 22.06
CA GLU A 5 -28.15 12.82 22.27
C GLU A 5 -27.80 13.58 23.56
N GLU A 6 -27.58 12.87 24.67
CA GLU A 6 -27.12 13.46 25.94
C GLU A 6 -25.73 14.10 25.79
N ILE A 7 -24.79 13.42 25.14
CA ILE A 7 -23.45 13.97 24.87
C ILE A 7 -23.54 15.23 24.02
N ASN A 8 -24.35 15.23 22.97
CA ASN A 8 -24.58 16.41 22.12
C ASN A 8 -25.23 17.56 22.88
N GLN A 9 -26.08 17.27 23.87
CA GLN A 9 -26.64 18.30 24.74
C GLN A 9 -25.53 18.93 25.60
N ARG A 10 -24.68 18.11 26.23
CA ARG A 10 -23.50 18.61 26.97
C ARG A 10 -22.54 19.41 26.11
N ILE A 11 -22.32 19.02 24.85
CA ILE A 11 -21.49 19.78 23.89
C ILE A 11 -22.09 21.17 23.65
N LYS A 12 -23.40 21.27 23.45
CA LYS A 12 -24.09 22.56 23.25
C LYS A 12 -24.04 23.44 24.50
N ASP A 13 -24.10 22.82 25.67
CA ASP A 13 -24.07 23.51 26.96
C ASP A 13 -22.63 23.93 27.36
N GLY A 14 -21.60 23.39 26.70
CA GLY A 14 -20.19 23.65 27.01
C GLY A 14 -19.64 22.81 28.17
N ASP A 15 -20.38 21.77 28.58
CA ASP A 15 -20.09 20.92 29.75
C ASP A 15 -19.51 19.54 29.36
N ALA A 16 -19.31 19.28 28.07
CA ALA A 16 -18.80 17.99 27.60
C ALA A 16 -17.31 17.84 27.94
N VAL A 17 -16.92 16.67 28.44
CA VAL A 17 -15.52 16.32 28.70
C VAL A 17 -14.98 15.54 27.50
N VAL A 18 -14.08 16.18 26.75
CA VAL A 18 -13.47 15.64 25.54
C VAL A 18 -11.99 15.45 25.79
N VAL A 19 -11.48 14.25 25.48
CA VAL A 19 -10.05 13.92 25.61
C VAL A 19 -9.55 13.28 24.33
N THR A 20 -8.24 13.26 24.13
CA THR A 20 -7.60 12.47 23.07
C THR A 20 -7.43 11.02 23.51
N ALA A 21 -7.30 10.07 22.57
CA ALA A 21 -7.03 8.66 22.92
C ALA A 21 -5.77 8.48 23.77
N THR A 22 -4.74 9.31 23.54
CA THR A 22 -3.51 9.30 24.36
C THR A 22 -3.78 9.70 25.82
N GLU A 23 -4.62 10.71 26.06
CA GLU A 23 -5.03 11.12 27.41
C GLU A 23 -5.93 10.05 28.05
N MET A 24 -6.82 9.44 27.26
CA MET A 24 -7.70 8.37 27.72
C MET A 24 -6.94 7.17 28.27
N THR A 25 -5.84 6.76 27.61
CA THR A 25 -4.95 5.71 28.13
C THR A 25 -4.45 6.02 29.54
N GLN A 26 -4.06 7.25 29.83
CA GLN A 26 -3.58 7.66 31.16
C GLN A 26 -4.73 7.66 32.18
N ILE A 27 -5.87 8.23 31.82
CA ILE A 27 -7.06 8.31 32.68
C ILE A 27 -7.53 6.92 33.11
N VAL A 28 -7.61 5.96 32.17
CA VAL A 28 -8.04 4.59 32.49
C VAL A 28 -7.01 3.84 33.34
N ARG A 29 -5.70 4.08 33.15
CA ARG A 29 -4.65 3.50 34.00
C ARG A 29 -4.75 3.99 35.45
N GLU A 30 -5.08 5.27 35.66
CA GLU A 30 -5.15 5.88 36.98
C GLU A 30 -6.48 5.62 37.70
N ASN A 31 -7.60 5.69 36.97
CA ASN A 31 -8.94 5.73 37.54
C ASN A 31 -9.79 4.49 37.23
N GLY A 32 -9.36 3.64 36.29
CA GLY A 32 -10.14 2.52 35.79
C GLY A 32 -11.20 2.92 34.75
N ALA A 33 -11.62 1.95 33.94
CA ALA A 33 -12.53 2.19 32.82
C ALA A 33 -13.96 2.57 33.21
N GLU A 34 -14.44 2.13 34.38
CA GLU A 34 -15.79 2.47 34.87
C GLU A 34 -15.88 3.97 35.19
N LYS A 35 -14.96 4.47 36.03
CA LYS A 35 -14.91 5.90 36.38
C LYS A 35 -14.64 6.77 35.16
N ALA A 36 -13.74 6.35 34.26
CA ALA A 36 -13.51 7.06 33.01
C ALA A 36 -14.77 7.14 32.14
N ALA A 37 -15.59 6.09 32.09
CA ALA A 37 -16.84 6.10 31.33
C ALA A 37 -17.90 7.05 31.92
N ASP A 38 -17.90 7.25 33.24
CA ASP A 38 -18.79 8.20 33.89
C ASP A 38 -18.37 9.65 33.61
N GLU A 39 -17.07 9.95 33.64
CA GLU A 39 -16.54 11.31 33.53
C GLU A 39 -16.37 11.80 32.07
N ILE A 40 -15.86 10.94 31.19
CA ILE A 40 -15.49 11.30 29.81
C ILE A 40 -16.69 11.10 28.88
N ASP A 41 -16.93 12.07 28.00
CA ASP A 41 -18.02 11.99 27.01
C ASP A 41 -17.52 11.56 25.64
N VAL A 42 -16.37 12.06 25.21
CA VAL A 42 -15.83 11.80 23.87
C VAL A 42 -14.33 11.59 23.91
N VAL A 43 -13.87 10.55 23.20
CA VAL A 43 -12.46 10.32 22.90
C VAL A 43 -12.20 10.65 21.44
N THR A 44 -11.29 11.59 21.19
CA THR A 44 -10.87 11.98 19.85
C THR A 44 -9.65 11.18 19.40
N THR A 45 -9.72 10.72 18.15
CA THR A 45 -8.67 9.92 17.50
C THR A 45 -8.14 10.66 16.27
N GLY A 46 -7.00 10.22 15.75
CA GLY A 46 -6.36 10.85 14.61
C GLY A 46 -5.39 9.93 13.89
N THR A 47 -5.34 10.05 12.57
CA THR A 47 -4.33 9.43 11.74
C THR A 47 -3.99 10.32 10.55
N PHE A 48 -2.73 10.27 10.12
CA PHE A 48 -2.25 10.95 8.92
C PHE A 48 -1.19 10.06 8.26
N GLY A 49 -1.56 9.39 7.19
CA GLY A 49 -0.69 8.43 6.51
C GLY A 49 -1.06 8.24 5.05
N ALA A 50 -0.21 7.52 4.33
CA ALA A 50 -0.43 7.21 2.92
C ALA A 50 -1.69 6.33 2.75
N MET A 51 -2.71 6.89 2.11
CA MET A 51 -3.98 6.24 1.78
C MET A 51 -4.20 6.29 0.27
N CYS A 52 -3.54 5.37 -0.43
CA CYS A 52 -3.56 5.28 -1.89
C CYS A 52 -4.97 5.08 -2.47
N SER A 53 -5.88 4.45 -1.73
CA SER A 53 -7.29 4.26 -2.10
C SER A 53 -8.15 5.50 -1.78
N SER A 54 -7.73 6.64 -2.32
CA SER A 54 -8.41 7.92 -2.25
C SER A 54 -8.60 8.52 -3.64
N GLY A 55 -9.60 9.38 -3.81
CA GLY A 55 -9.90 10.01 -5.08
C GLY A 55 -11.07 10.98 -4.98
N ALA A 56 -11.43 11.60 -6.10
CA ALA A 56 -12.45 12.64 -6.13
C ALA A 56 -13.32 12.60 -7.39
N PHE A 57 -14.61 12.82 -7.20
CA PHE A 57 -15.52 13.20 -8.28
C PHE A 57 -15.47 14.71 -8.49
N LEU A 58 -15.32 15.14 -9.74
CA LEU A 58 -15.25 16.54 -10.12
C LEU A 58 -16.30 16.83 -11.21
N ASN A 59 -17.00 17.95 -11.09
CA ASN A 59 -17.91 18.47 -12.11
C ASN A 59 -17.42 19.84 -12.59
N PHE A 60 -17.11 19.94 -13.89
CA PHE A 60 -16.53 21.15 -14.49
C PHE A 60 -17.57 22.18 -14.95
N GLY A 61 -18.84 21.80 -15.04
CA GLY A 61 -19.84 22.55 -15.79
C GLY A 61 -19.66 22.46 -17.31
N HIS A 62 -20.70 22.83 -18.05
CA HIS A 62 -20.65 22.84 -19.51
C HIS A 62 -19.96 24.08 -20.06
N THR A 63 -19.18 23.87 -21.12
CA THR A 63 -18.72 24.94 -22.02
C THR A 63 -19.87 25.46 -22.88
N ASP A 64 -19.64 26.56 -23.59
CA ASP A 64 -20.51 27.04 -24.67
C ASP A 64 -19.69 27.17 -25.97
N PRO A 65 -19.94 26.35 -27.00
CA PRO A 65 -20.96 25.30 -27.07
C PRO A 65 -20.67 24.10 -26.12
N PRO A 66 -21.69 23.31 -25.75
CA PRO A 66 -21.54 22.26 -24.74
C PRO A 66 -20.69 21.08 -25.25
N ILE A 67 -19.96 20.47 -24.32
CA ILE A 67 -19.11 19.30 -24.55
C ILE A 67 -19.58 18.08 -23.75
N LYS A 68 -19.36 16.89 -24.32
CA LYS A 68 -19.43 15.61 -23.64
C LYS A 68 -18.02 15.03 -23.56
N MET A 69 -17.35 15.23 -22.43
CA MET A 69 -15.97 14.78 -22.20
C MET A 69 -15.91 13.26 -22.20
N THR A 70 -15.07 12.71 -23.07
CA THR A 70 -14.86 11.26 -23.23
C THR A 70 -13.47 10.83 -22.78
N LYS A 71 -12.53 11.76 -22.77
CA LYS A 71 -11.22 11.66 -22.14
C LYS A 71 -10.93 13.00 -21.50
N THR A 72 -10.46 12.99 -20.26
CA THR A 72 -10.17 14.19 -19.49
C THR A 72 -8.80 14.04 -18.84
N PHE A 73 -8.02 15.12 -18.86
CA PHE A 73 -6.72 15.21 -18.22
C PHE A 73 -6.65 16.48 -17.38
N LEU A 74 -6.09 16.33 -16.18
CA LEU A 74 -5.83 17.40 -15.22
C LEU A 74 -4.32 17.48 -14.98
N ASN A 75 -3.66 18.56 -15.43
CA ASN A 75 -2.19 18.65 -15.45
C ASN A 75 -1.52 17.41 -16.08
N GLY A 76 -2.09 16.87 -17.16
CA GLY A 76 -1.60 15.66 -17.83
C GLY A 76 -1.85 14.33 -17.09
N VAL A 77 -2.55 14.35 -15.96
CA VAL A 77 -3.03 13.16 -15.24
C VAL A 77 -4.42 12.82 -15.76
N GLU A 78 -4.60 11.58 -16.23
CA GLU A 78 -5.91 11.13 -16.69
C GLU A 78 -6.93 11.14 -15.54
N SER A 79 -8.13 11.65 -15.82
CA SER A 79 -9.26 11.56 -14.90
C SER A 79 -10.35 10.78 -15.63
N TYR A 80 -10.87 9.74 -14.98
CA TYR A 80 -11.80 8.81 -15.59
C TYR A 80 -13.10 9.53 -16.01
N SER A 81 -13.33 9.63 -17.31
CA SER A 81 -14.54 10.19 -17.90
C SER A 81 -15.65 9.13 -17.99
N GLY A 82 -16.76 9.43 -18.66
CA GLY A 82 -17.81 8.42 -18.90
C GLY A 82 -18.79 8.22 -17.75
N LEU A 83 -18.73 9.07 -16.73
CA LEU A 83 -19.76 9.15 -15.67
C LEU A 83 -20.99 9.92 -16.17
N ALA A 84 -20.74 11.08 -16.78
CA ALA A 84 -21.72 11.92 -17.47
C ALA A 84 -20.98 12.85 -18.44
N ALA A 85 -21.58 13.97 -18.85
CA ALA A 85 -21.01 14.80 -19.91
C ALA A 85 -19.80 15.64 -19.46
N VAL A 86 -19.74 16.09 -18.21
CA VAL A 86 -18.67 16.97 -17.68
C VAL A 86 -18.21 16.53 -16.29
N ASP A 87 -18.43 15.25 -15.98
CA ASP A 87 -18.14 14.63 -14.70
C ASP A 87 -17.00 13.64 -14.86
N THR A 88 -16.09 13.64 -13.89
CA THR A 88 -14.94 12.74 -13.90
C THR A 88 -14.58 12.24 -12.51
N TYR A 89 -13.87 11.11 -12.45
CA TYR A 89 -13.25 10.62 -11.22
C TYR A 89 -11.73 10.54 -11.36
N ILE A 90 -11.00 11.26 -10.49
CA ILE A 90 -9.54 11.18 -10.41
C ILE A 90 -9.12 10.33 -9.22
N GLY A 91 -8.33 9.29 -9.48
CA GLY A 91 -7.74 8.44 -8.44
C GLY A 91 -6.37 8.93 -8.01
N ALA A 92 -6.06 8.88 -6.70
CA ALA A 92 -4.79 9.37 -6.15
C ALA A 92 -3.55 8.67 -6.75
N THR A 93 -3.68 7.40 -7.15
CA THR A 93 -2.58 6.59 -7.72
C THR A 93 -2.46 6.70 -9.23
N GLN A 94 -3.28 7.53 -9.88
CA GLN A 94 -3.22 7.69 -11.33
C GLN A 94 -1.95 8.47 -11.71
N PRO A 95 -1.01 7.88 -12.47
CA PRO A 95 0.22 8.58 -12.85
C PRO A 95 -0.04 9.65 -13.90
N SER A 96 0.86 10.64 -13.96
CA SER A 96 0.94 11.54 -15.12
C SER A 96 1.32 10.76 -16.37
N ARG A 97 0.74 11.15 -17.52
CA ARG A 97 1.14 10.63 -18.82
C ARG A 97 2.33 11.37 -19.44
N ASN A 98 2.73 12.50 -18.85
CA ASN A 98 3.87 13.27 -19.35
C ASN A 98 5.17 12.49 -19.06
N PRO A 99 5.92 12.03 -20.08
CA PRO A 99 7.15 11.27 -19.87
C PRO A 99 8.25 12.06 -19.15
N ASP A 100 8.26 13.39 -19.27
CA ASP A 100 9.23 14.26 -18.59
C ASP A 100 8.95 14.38 -17.08
N VAL A 101 7.71 14.12 -16.67
CA VAL A 101 7.28 14.13 -15.26
C VAL A 101 7.26 12.73 -14.68
N GLY A 102 6.85 11.74 -15.48
CA GLY A 102 6.78 10.34 -15.09
C GLY A 102 5.89 10.10 -13.87
N ILE A 103 6.42 9.34 -12.91
CA ILE A 103 5.71 8.96 -11.67
C ILE A 103 5.80 10.01 -10.56
N GLU A 104 6.58 11.08 -10.76
CA GLU A 104 6.84 12.09 -9.72
C GLU A 104 5.63 13.01 -9.48
N TYR A 105 4.66 13.02 -10.41
CA TYR A 105 3.39 13.70 -10.28
C TYR A 105 2.25 12.78 -10.73
N GLY A 106 1.08 12.93 -10.13
CA GLY A 106 -0.06 12.04 -10.35
C GLY A 106 -1.32 12.57 -9.66
N GLY A 107 -2.37 11.76 -9.62
CA GLY A 107 -3.69 12.20 -9.15
C GLY A 107 -3.69 12.72 -7.71
N ALA A 108 -2.84 12.17 -6.84
CA ALA A 108 -2.67 12.68 -5.48
C ALA A 108 -2.18 14.14 -5.45
N HIS A 109 -1.29 14.50 -6.36
CA HIS A 109 -0.75 15.85 -6.47
C HIS A 109 -1.77 16.81 -7.08
N VAL A 110 -2.55 16.36 -8.07
CA VAL A 110 -3.69 17.15 -8.61
C VAL A 110 -4.71 17.44 -7.52
N ILE A 111 -5.06 16.44 -6.70
CA ILE A 111 -5.99 16.60 -5.58
C ILE A 111 -5.45 17.61 -4.56
N GLU A 112 -4.17 17.51 -4.19
CA GLU A 112 -3.53 18.49 -3.30
C GLU A 112 -3.51 19.90 -3.92
N ASP A 113 -3.17 20.01 -5.20
CA ASP A 113 -3.08 21.30 -5.90
C ASP A 113 -4.44 22.00 -5.94
N LEU A 114 -5.53 21.26 -6.22
CA LEU A 114 -6.90 21.78 -6.15
C LEU A 114 -7.25 22.25 -4.74
N ILE A 115 -7.01 21.41 -3.70
CA ILE A 115 -7.28 21.79 -2.30
C ILE A 115 -6.43 22.99 -1.85
N SER A 116 -5.24 23.16 -2.44
CA SER A 116 -4.38 24.31 -2.20
C SER A 116 -4.79 25.58 -2.98
N GLY A 117 -5.89 25.52 -3.74
CA GLY A 117 -6.40 26.64 -4.54
C GLY A 117 -5.57 26.94 -5.80
N LYS A 118 -4.75 26.00 -6.27
CA LYS A 118 -3.96 26.21 -7.50
C LYS A 118 -4.80 25.97 -8.76
N ASP A 119 -4.43 26.68 -9.82
CA ASP A 119 -4.96 26.41 -11.15
C ASP A 119 -4.34 25.12 -11.72
N VAL A 120 -5.21 24.29 -12.31
CA VAL A 120 -4.91 23.01 -12.93
C VAL A 120 -5.36 23.06 -14.39
N GLU A 121 -4.47 22.69 -15.31
CA GLU A 121 -4.82 22.61 -16.74
C GLU A 121 -5.84 21.48 -16.95
N LEU A 122 -6.98 21.81 -17.54
CA LEU A 122 -7.99 20.88 -18.00
C LEU A 122 -7.87 20.72 -19.51
N VAL A 123 -7.64 19.49 -19.96
CA VAL A 123 -7.72 19.09 -21.37
C VAL A 123 -8.78 18.01 -21.50
N ALA A 124 -9.72 18.15 -22.42
CA ALA A 124 -10.74 17.16 -22.66
C ALA A 124 -11.09 16.97 -24.14
N ASP A 125 -11.28 15.70 -24.53
CA ASP A 125 -11.66 15.30 -25.88
C ASP A 125 -13.10 14.77 -25.92
N SER A 126 -13.77 14.96 -27.06
CA SER A 126 -15.08 14.41 -27.37
C SER A 126 -15.18 13.97 -28.83
N TYR A 127 -15.99 12.94 -29.10
CA TYR A 127 -16.34 12.55 -30.47
C TYR A 127 -17.37 13.50 -31.13
N GLY A 128 -17.95 14.45 -30.38
CA GLY A 128 -18.97 15.37 -30.86
C GLY A 128 -20.33 14.71 -31.10
N THR A 129 -21.41 15.41 -30.75
CA THR A 129 -22.80 14.99 -31.03
C THR A 129 -23.67 16.21 -31.31
N ASP A 130 -24.90 16.01 -31.79
CA ASP A 130 -25.84 17.12 -31.97
C ASP A 130 -26.12 17.89 -30.67
N CYS A 131 -26.17 17.20 -29.52
CA CYS A 131 -26.37 17.82 -28.20
C CYS A 131 -25.09 18.43 -27.62
N TYR A 132 -23.91 17.98 -28.07
CA TYR A 132 -22.60 18.34 -27.54
C TYR A 132 -21.61 18.50 -28.69
N PRO A 133 -21.70 19.61 -29.46
CA PRO A 133 -20.96 19.72 -30.71
C PRO A 133 -19.48 20.05 -30.51
N LEU A 134 -19.07 20.53 -29.34
CA LEU A 134 -17.67 20.84 -29.06
C LEU A 134 -16.86 19.55 -28.90
N THR A 135 -15.75 19.44 -29.63
CA THR A 135 -14.93 18.22 -29.69
C THR A 135 -13.67 18.28 -28.84
N GLU A 136 -13.24 19.46 -28.43
CA GLU A 136 -12.02 19.67 -27.64
C GLU A 136 -12.19 20.88 -26.72
N VAL A 137 -11.65 20.77 -25.51
CA VAL A 137 -11.51 21.88 -24.56
C VAL A 137 -10.09 21.86 -23.99
N LYS A 138 -9.47 23.04 -23.95
CA LYS A 138 -8.24 23.29 -23.21
C LYS A 138 -8.38 24.58 -22.41
N THR A 139 -8.33 24.49 -21.08
CA THR A 139 -8.51 25.63 -20.17
C THR A 139 -7.80 25.37 -18.84
N GLN A 140 -7.95 26.29 -17.88
CA GLN A 140 -7.55 26.09 -16.49
C GLN A 140 -8.80 26.05 -15.59
N VAL A 141 -8.74 25.19 -14.58
CA VAL A 141 -9.77 25.06 -13.54
C VAL A 141 -9.11 25.09 -12.17
N ASN A 142 -9.85 25.50 -11.15
CA ASN A 142 -9.43 25.45 -9.76
C ASN A 142 -10.63 25.10 -8.90
N LEU A 143 -10.41 24.87 -7.61
CA LEU A 143 -11.46 24.37 -6.74
C LEU A 143 -12.65 25.33 -6.59
N GLU A 144 -12.44 26.64 -6.73
CA GLU A 144 -13.50 27.64 -6.64
C GLU A 144 -14.43 27.61 -7.86
N ASN A 145 -13.91 27.34 -9.05
CA ASN A 145 -14.67 27.37 -10.30
C ASN A 145 -15.31 26.03 -10.71
N LEU A 146 -14.93 24.92 -10.06
CA LEU A 146 -15.67 23.65 -10.21
C LEU A 146 -17.07 23.79 -9.62
N ASN A 147 -18.08 23.14 -10.21
CA ASN A 147 -19.41 23.08 -9.60
C ASN A 147 -19.36 22.21 -8.33
N ASP A 148 -18.81 21.01 -8.48
CA ASP A 148 -18.71 20.01 -7.43
C ASP A 148 -17.29 19.42 -7.38
N ALA A 149 -16.79 19.21 -6.17
CA ALA A 149 -15.53 18.53 -5.90
C ALA A 149 -15.68 17.67 -4.65
N VAL A 150 -16.01 16.39 -4.83
CA VAL A 150 -16.36 15.47 -3.74
C VAL A 150 -15.29 14.40 -3.62
N MET A 151 -14.55 14.40 -2.51
CA MET A 151 -13.62 13.33 -2.19
C MET A 151 -14.41 12.08 -1.79
N ILE A 152 -14.18 10.98 -2.50
CA ILE A 152 -14.74 9.66 -2.20
C ILE A 152 -13.60 8.65 -2.15
N ASN A 153 -13.32 8.19 -0.94
CA ASN A 153 -12.22 7.29 -0.67
C ASN A 153 -12.78 5.88 -0.43
N PRO A 154 -12.63 4.95 -1.38
CA PRO A 154 -13.21 3.62 -1.27
C PRO A 154 -12.62 2.79 -0.14
N ARG A 155 -11.46 3.18 0.41
CA ARG A 155 -10.81 2.47 1.51
C ARG A 155 -9.77 3.35 2.19
N ASN A 156 -10.00 3.74 3.42
CA ASN A 156 -9.08 4.51 4.26
C ASN A 156 -9.00 3.90 5.66
N SER A 157 -8.02 4.38 6.43
CA SER A 157 -7.85 4.06 7.85
C SER A 157 -7.95 2.57 8.17
N TYR A 158 -7.03 1.77 7.63
CA TYR A 158 -6.90 0.36 8.03
C TYR A 158 -6.80 0.24 9.55
N GLN A 159 -7.54 -0.71 10.12
CA GLN A 159 -7.63 -0.90 11.55
C GLN A 159 -6.28 -1.26 12.16
N ASN A 160 -5.60 -2.27 11.62
CA ASN A 160 -4.18 -2.48 11.88
C ASN A 160 -3.50 -2.83 10.54
N TYR A 161 -2.17 -2.76 10.51
CA TYR A 161 -1.39 -3.00 9.31
C TYR A 161 -0.05 -3.64 9.65
N ALA A 162 0.49 -4.43 8.70
CA ALA A 162 1.79 -5.07 8.88
C ALA A 162 2.94 -4.06 8.72
N ALA A 163 4.00 -4.26 9.51
CA ALA A 163 5.31 -3.69 9.22
C ALA A 163 5.98 -4.50 8.09
N ALA A 164 6.87 -3.87 7.34
CA ALA A 164 7.44 -4.42 6.12
C ALA A 164 8.96 -4.47 6.19
N VAL A 165 9.52 -5.63 5.81
CA VAL A 165 10.96 -5.86 5.60
C VAL A 165 11.18 -6.53 4.26
N ASN A 166 12.43 -6.71 3.88
CA ASN A 166 12.82 -7.36 2.63
C ASN A 166 13.97 -8.34 2.87
N SER A 167 13.70 -9.64 2.78
CA SER A 167 14.75 -10.66 2.95
C SER A 167 15.65 -10.88 1.72
N THR A 168 15.33 -10.28 0.57
CA THR A 168 16.11 -10.46 -0.66
C THR A 168 17.43 -9.69 -0.61
N ASP A 169 18.34 -10.01 -1.52
CA ASP A 169 19.64 -9.34 -1.66
C ASP A 169 19.58 -8.06 -2.51
N GLU A 170 18.38 -7.64 -2.92
CA GLU A 170 18.14 -6.44 -3.71
C GLU A 170 17.21 -5.45 -3.01
N THR A 171 17.38 -4.16 -3.26
CA THR A 171 16.41 -3.15 -2.81
C THR A 171 15.10 -3.33 -3.56
N ILE A 172 13.99 -3.40 -2.83
CA ILE A 172 12.65 -3.40 -3.41
C ILE A 172 11.94 -2.08 -3.10
N TYR A 173 11.06 -1.69 -4.02
CA TYR A 173 10.33 -0.43 -3.99
C TYR A 173 8.83 -0.74 -3.91
N THR A 174 8.17 -0.32 -2.83
CA THR A 174 6.81 -0.77 -2.49
C THR A 174 5.95 0.39 -2.00
N TYR A 175 4.65 0.14 -1.79
CA TYR A 175 3.81 1.10 -1.05
C TYR A 175 4.23 1.24 0.41
N MET A 176 5.07 0.35 0.93
CA MET A 176 5.69 0.48 2.26
C MET A 176 7.02 1.24 2.17
N GLY A 177 7.25 2.01 1.11
CA GLY A 177 8.51 2.71 0.87
C GLY A 177 9.60 1.79 0.31
N THR A 178 10.83 2.29 0.37
CA THR A 178 12.04 1.58 -0.06
C THR A 178 12.48 0.63 1.03
N LEU A 179 12.54 -0.67 0.71
CA LEU A 179 12.99 -1.71 1.64
C LEU A 179 14.36 -2.22 1.19
N LEU A 180 15.33 -2.09 2.08
CA LEU A 180 16.74 -2.41 1.86
C LEU A 180 16.95 -3.93 1.85
N PRO A 181 17.99 -4.41 1.14
CA PRO A 181 18.36 -5.82 1.13
C PRO A 181 18.58 -6.39 2.52
N ASN A 182 18.42 -7.70 2.66
CA ASN A 182 18.81 -8.47 3.86
C ASN A 182 18.21 -7.91 5.16
N MET A 183 16.96 -7.46 5.12
CA MET A 183 16.24 -6.85 6.23
C MET A 183 16.93 -5.59 6.77
N GLY A 184 17.58 -4.81 5.89
CA GLY A 184 18.34 -3.62 6.30
C GLY A 184 17.50 -2.47 6.88
N ASN A 185 16.17 -2.51 6.76
CA ASN A 185 15.26 -1.60 7.43
C ASN A 185 13.86 -2.22 7.58
N VAL A 186 13.06 -1.65 8.49
CA VAL A 186 11.64 -1.96 8.70
C VAL A 186 10.83 -0.69 8.47
N SER A 187 9.80 -0.76 7.61
CA SER A 187 8.86 0.35 7.43
C SER A 187 7.48 -0.02 7.94
N PHE A 188 6.80 0.88 8.64
CA PHE A 188 5.45 0.65 9.18
C PHE A 188 4.54 1.86 8.97
N SER A 189 3.22 1.69 9.09
CA SER A 189 2.27 2.80 8.91
C SER A 189 1.11 2.66 9.88
N SER A 190 1.09 3.50 10.93
CA SER A 190 -0.04 3.65 11.85
C SER A 190 0.20 4.79 12.85
N ALA A 191 -0.90 5.38 13.32
CA ALA A 191 -0.90 6.25 14.49
C ALA A 191 -0.95 5.47 15.82
N GLY A 192 -0.93 4.13 15.79
CA GLY A 192 -0.92 3.28 16.98
C GLY A 192 -2.18 3.51 17.82
N GLY A 193 -2.04 3.69 19.12
CA GLY A 193 -3.12 3.96 20.07
C GLY A 193 -3.92 5.23 19.77
N LEU A 194 -3.46 6.11 18.86
CA LEU A 194 -4.26 7.25 18.38
C LEU A 194 -5.12 6.93 17.14
N SER A 195 -4.89 5.78 16.49
CA SER A 195 -5.60 5.42 15.26
C SER A 195 -7.09 5.17 15.52
N PRO A 196 -8.00 5.71 14.69
CA PRO A 196 -9.45 5.62 14.93
C PRO A 196 -9.99 4.21 15.18
N LEU A 197 -9.75 3.28 14.26
CA LEU A 197 -10.35 1.94 14.31
C LEU A 197 -9.71 1.02 15.35
N LEU A 198 -8.52 1.35 15.88
CA LEU A 198 -7.93 0.61 17.01
C LEU A 198 -8.64 0.95 18.33
N ASN A 199 -9.23 2.14 18.41
CA ASN A 199 -9.99 2.60 19.56
C ASN A 199 -11.47 2.20 19.51
N ASP A 200 -11.98 1.78 18.35
CA ASP A 200 -13.28 1.11 18.19
C ASP A 200 -13.11 -0.26 17.49
N PRO A 201 -12.45 -1.23 18.14
CA PRO A 201 -11.98 -2.45 17.49
C PRO A 201 -13.10 -3.35 16.94
N TYR A 202 -14.31 -3.22 17.49
CA TYR A 202 -15.49 -4.00 17.13
C TYR A 202 -16.60 -3.14 16.51
N PHE A 203 -16.27 -1.92 16.08
CA PHE A 203 -17.18 -0.99 15.40
C PHE A 203 -18.48 -0.75 16.18
N GLN A 204 -18.37 -0.57 17.49
CA GLN A 204 -19.52 -0.32 18.39
C GLN A 204 -20.11 1.08 18.20
N THR A 205 -19.34 2.01 17.63
CA THR A 205 -19.73 3.42 17.49
C THR A 205 -19.62 3.96 16.05
N ILE A 206 -18.76 3.34 15.23
CA ILE A 206 -18.49 3.79 13.87
C ILE A 206 -19.38 3.04 12.87
N GLY A 207 -20.00 3.78 11.95
CA GLY A 207 -20.93 3.24 10.97
C GLY A 207 -21.29 4.22 9.86
N LEU A 208 -22.23 3.82 9.01
CA LEU A 208 -22.81 4.67 7.98
C LEU A 208 -23.41 5.93 8.60
N GLY A 209 -22.90 7.10 8.21
CA GLY A 209 -23.36 8.41 8.69
C GLY A 209 -22.56 8.96 9.87
N THR A 210 -21.58 8.23 10.42
CA THR A 210 -20.68 8.78 11.45
C THR A 210 -19.92 10.00 10.89
N LYS A 211 -20.15 11.17 11.49
CA LYS A 211 -19.40 12.40 11.23
C LYS A 211 -17.95 12.26 11.69
N ILE A 212 -17.02 12.74 10.87
CA ILE A 212 -15.58 12.67 11.11
C ILE A 212 -14.89 13.98 10.74
N PHE A 213 -13.66 14.15 11.22
CA PHE A 213 -12.70 15.07 10.63
C PHE A 213 -12.06 14.40 9.41
N LEU A 214 -12.13 15.02 8.24
CA LEU A 214 -11.51 14.55 7.01
C LEU A 214 -10.80 15.70 6.31
N CYS A 215 -9.47 15.66 6.27
CA CYS A 215 -8.63 16.65 5.58
C CYS A 215 -8.92 18.11 5.97
N GLY A 216 -9.16 18.40 7.26
CA GLY A 216 -9.43 19.77 7.71
C GLY A 216 -10.89 20.19 7.60
N ALA A 217 -11.77 19.31 7.11
CA ALA A 217 -13.20 19.55 6.97
C ALA A 217 -14.04 18.53 7.74
N GLU A 218 -15.34 18.77 7.79
CA GLU A 218 -16.32 17.75 8.14
C GLU A 218 -16.45 16.72 7.02
N GLY A 219 -16.31 15.44 7.37
CA GLY A 219 -16.54 14.31 6.48
C GLY A 219 -17.45 13.28 7.11
N TYR A 220 -17.70 12.20 6.38
CA TYR A 220 -18.60 11.13 6.79
C TYR A 220 -18.02 9.76 6.45
N VAL A 221 -18.23 8.80 7.36
CA VAL A 221 -18.15 7.38 7.03
C VAL A 221 -19.40 7.01 6.25
N ILE A 222 -19.23 6.48 5.03
CA ILE A 222 -20.34 6.10 4.14
C ILE A 222 -20.47 4.58 3.96
N GLY A 223 -19.80 3.81 4.80
CA GLY A 223 -19.84 2.35 4.83
C GLY A 223 -18.48 1.73 5.10
N GLU A 224 -18.43 0.40 5.03
CA GLU A 224 -17.19 -0.36 5.06
C GLU A 224 -16.32 0.01 3.85
N GLY A 225 -15.02 0.16 4.09
CA GLY A 225 -14.07 0.30 2.99
C GLY A 225 -13.98 -1.01 2.18
N THR A 226 -13.50 -0.91 0.94
CA THR A 226 -13.08 -2.10 0.21
C THR A 226 -12.01 -2.86 1.00
N GLN A 227 -11.97 -4.18 0.86
CA GLN A 227 -11.10 -5.07 1.65
C GLN A 227 -11.28 -4.98 3.18
N HIS A 228 -12.40 -4.43 3.67
CA HIS A 228 -12.79 -4.59 5.07
C HIS A 228 -12.76 -6.08 5.45
N SER A 229 -12.33 -6.41 6.67
CA SER A 229 -12.24 -7.78 7.14
C SER A 229 -12.43 -7.83 8.65
N THR A 230 -13.32 -8.70 9.12
CA THR A 230 -13.64 -8.91 10.54
C THR A 230 -13.01 -10.19 11.08
N GLU A 231 -12.84 -11.19 10.21
CA GLU A 231 -12.33 -12.53 10.55
C GLU A 231 -10.80 -12.54 10.65
N VAL A 232 -10.28 -11.88 11.68
CA VAL A 232 -8.84 -11.73 11.94
C VAL A 232 -8.53 -12.06 13.39
N LYS A 233 -7.33 -12.61 13.64
CA LYS A 233 -6.84 -12.83 15.02
C LYS A 233 -6.76 -11.49 15.74
N ARG A 234 -7.25 -11.46 16.98
CA ARG A 234 -7.23 -10.28 17.85
C ARG A 234 -6.53 -10.61 19.16
N GLU A 235 -5.68 -9.68 19.61
CA GLU A 235 -5.01 -9.71 20.90
C GLU A 235 -5.35 -8.41 21.63
N ASN A 236 -5.64 -8.48 22.93
CA ASN A 236 -6.16 -7.34 23.70
C ASN A 236 -7.44 -6.69 23.11
N GLY A 237 -8.12 -7.41 22.20
CA GLY A 237 -9.30 -6.96 21.47
C GLY A 237 -9.03 -6.24 20.15
N VAL A 238 -7.78 -5.88 19.85
CA VAL A 238 -7.39 -5.26 18.58
C VAL A 238 -6.82 -6.31 17.62
N PRO A 239 -6.98 -6.16 16.30
CA PRO A 239 -6.47 -7.14 15.34
C PRO A 239 -4.95 -7.10 15.26
N VAL A 240 -4.29 -8.24 15.03
CA VAL A 240 -2.81 -8.34 14.92
C VAL A 240 -2.29 -8.03 13.50
N GLY A 241 -3.21 -7.85 12.53
CA GLY A 241 -2.89 -7.60 11.13
C GLY A 241 -3.98 -6.82 10.40
N GLY A 242 -3.90 -6.79 9.06
CA GLY A 242 -4.88 -6.10 8.21
C GLY A 242 -6.31 -6.54 8.47
N ALA A 243 -7.19 -5.60 8.83
CA ALA A 243 -8.56 -5.87 9.28
C ALA A 243 -9.56 -4.86 8.69
N GLY A 244 -10.43 -4.28 9.53
CA GLY A 244 -11.44 -3.33 9.09
C GLY A 244 -10.88 -2.10 8.39
N THR A 245 -11.67 -1.54 7.49
CA THR A 245 -11.40 -0.29 6.76
C THR A 245 -12.69 0.52 6.65
N MET A 246 -12.56 1.83 6.38
CA MET A 246 -13.69 2.74 6.19
C MET A 246 -13.75 3.28 4.76
N MET A 247 -14.97 3.44 4.23
CA MET A 247 -15.23 4.26 3.05
C MET A 247 -15.61 5.66 3.50
N LEU A 248 -14.93 6.68 2.97
CA LEU A 248 -15.06 8.06 3.43
C LEU A 248 -15.56 8.99 2.33
N LYS A 249 -16.37 9.98 2.72
CA LYS A 249 -16.82 11.09 1.88
C LYS A 249 -16.48 12.43 2.53
N GLY A 250 -16.02 13.39 1.73
CA GLY A 250 -15.87 14.79 2.15
C GLY A 250 -16.06 15.76 0.99
N ASP A 251 -16.38 17.01 1.31
CA ASP A 251 -16.41 18.12 0.36
C ASP A 251 -15.01 18.73 0.27
N MET A 252 -14.37 18.64 -0.90
CA MET A 252 -13.01 19.16 -1.08
C MET A 252 -12.95 20.67 -0.93
N LYS A 253 -14.03 21.40 -1.26
CA LYS A 253 -14.08 22.86 -1.17
C LYS A 253 -13.95 23.39 0.26
N GLN A 254 -14.14 22.53 1.26
CA GLN A 254 -14.01 22.85 2.67
C GLN A 254 -12.72 22.31 3.30
N MET A 255 -11.93 21.53 2.54
CA MET A 255 -10.70 20.91 3.04
C MET A 255 -9.56 21.91 3.14
N ASP A 256 -8.61 21.60 4.02
CA ASP A 256 -7.39 22.36 4.20
C ASP A 256 -6.18 21.52 3.74
N HIS A 257 -5.37 22.11 2.86
CA HIS A 257 -4.10 21.57 2.38
C HIS A 257 -3.14 21.16 3.51
N GLU A 258 -3.30 21.68 4.73
CA GLU A 258 -2.51 21.24 5.86
C GLU A 258 -2.71 19.74 6.19
N PHE A 259 -3.90 19.21 5.92
CA PHE A 259 -4.32 17.85 6.28
C PHE A 259 -4.51 16.93 5.06
N VAL A 260 -3.94 17.31 3.92
CA VAL A 260 -3.82 16.48 2.72
C VAL A 260 -2.47 16.71 2.06
N ARG A 261 -1.81 15.65 1.58
CA ARG A 261 -0.50 15.81 0.91
C ARG A 261 -0.30 14.78 -0.19
N GLY A 262 -0.10 15.25 -1.42
CA GLY A 262 0.40 14.44 -2.51
C GLY A 262 1.85 14.04 -2.24
N ALA A 263 2.16 12.77 -2.48
CA ALA A 263 3.50 12.24 -2.35
C ALA A 263 3.78 11.21 -3.44
N THR A 264 5.06 11.02 -3.73
CA THR A 264 5.55 9.97 -4.61
C THR A 264 6.40 8.99 -3.82
N MET A 265 6.07 7.70 -3.94
CA MET A 265 6.91 6.61 -3.45
C MET A 265 7.88 6.21 -4.57
N PRO A 266 9.21 6.27 -4.34
CA PRO A 266 10.20 6.02 -5.38
C PRO A 266 9.95 4.71 -6.11
N LYS A 267 9.87 4.74 -7.44
CA LYS A 267 9.60 3.60 -8.34
C LYS A 267 8.30 2.81 -8.06
N TYR A 268 7.43 3.28 -7.16
CA TYR A 268 6.14 2.69 -6.89
C TYR A 268 4.99 3.53 -7.46
N GLY A 269 5.02 4.85 -7.26
CA GLY A 269 4.04 5.79 -7.82
C GLY A 269 3.47 6.77 -6.80
N SER A 270 2.45 7.52 -7.22
CA SER A 270 1.82 8.54 -6.39
C SER A 270 0.91 7.95 -5.31
N THR A 271 0.83 8.62 -4.18
CA THR A 271 -0.10 8.32 -3.08
C THR A 271 -0.53 9.61 -2.41
N LEU A 272 -1.71 9.59 -1.78
CA LEU A 272 -2.24 10.72 -1.03
C LEU A 272 -2.10 10.45 0.47
N PHE A 273 -1.50 11.36 1.21
CA PHE A 273 -1.60 11.38 2.65
C PHE A 273 -2.89 12.08 3.05
N VAL A 274 -3.70 11.40 3.86
CA VAL A 274 -5.04 11.85 4.24
C VAL A 274 -5.13 11.94 5.75
N GLY A 275 -5.56 13.10 6.26
CA GLY A 275 -5.88 13.30 7.66
C GLY A 275 -7.28 12.84 7.99
N VAL A 276 -7.41 11.90 8.93
CA VAL A 276 -8.71 11.39 9.39
C VAL A 276 -8.74 11.41 10.92
N GLY A 277 -9.78 12.00 11.50
CA GLY A 277 -10.05 11.95 12.93
C GLY A 277 -11.48 11.49 13.18
N VAL A 278 -11.68 10.58 14.12
CA VAL A 278 -13.01 10.06 14.47
C VAL A 278 -13.27 10.34 15.95
N PRO A 279 -14.40 10.98 16.29
CA PRO A 279 -14.81 11.11 17.68
C PRO A 279 -15.55 9.84 18.11
N ILE A 280 -15.06 9.20 19.16
CA ILE A 280 -15.64 7.99 19.74
C ILE A 280 -16.45 8.40 20.99
N PRO A 281 -17.79 8.30 20.96
CA PRO A 281 -18.60 8.60 22.14
C PRO A 281 -18.41 7.52 23.19
N VAL A 282 -18.11 7.92 24.43
CA VAL A 282 -17.92 6.99 25.53
C VAL A 282 -19.28 6.65 26.14
N LEU A 283 -19.95 5.64 25.58
CA LEU A 283 -21.31 5.27 25.99
C LEU A 283 -21.34 4.37 27.23
N ASN A 284 -20.26 3.59 27.42
CA ASN A 284 -20.12 2.59 28.47
C ASN A 284 -18.64 2.30 28.80
N SER A 285 -18.40 1.49 29.84
CA SER A 285 -17.06 1.13 30.32
C SER A 285 -16.27 0.21 29.39
N ASP A 286 -16.91 -0.59 28.52
CA ASP A 286 -16.18 -1.36 27.50
C ASP A 286 -15.58 -0.41 26.46
N ILE A 287 -16.36 0.55 25.94
CA ILE A 287 -15.84 1.58 25.02
C ILE A 287 -14.68 2.35 25.68
N ALA A 288 -14.87 2.82 26.92
CA ALA A 288 -13.81 3.52 27.65
C ALA A 288 -12.51 2.70 27.73
N LYS A 289 -12.63 1.41 28.02
CA LYS A 289 -11.50 0.47 28.04
C LYS A 289 -10.86 0.30 26.66
N ARG A 290 -11.64 0.20 25.58
CA ARG A 290 -11.12 0.04 24.21
C ARG A 290 -10.40 1.29 23.70
N THR A 291 -10.92 2.46 24.04
CA THR A 291 -10.31 3.76 23.69
C THR A 291 -9.04 4.10 24.47
N ALA A 292 -8.63 3.23 25.39
CA ALA A 292 -7.44 3.39 26.23
C ALA A 292 -6.29 2.45 25.81
N ILE A 293 -6.35 1.83 24.63
CA ILE A 293 -5.31 0.92 24.14
C ILE A 293 -3.97 1.64 23.95
N ALA A 294 -2.88 1.07 24.49
CA ALA A 294 -1.55 1.64 24.40
C ALA A 294 -0.73 0.99 23.27
N ASP A 295 0.28 1.70 22.77
CA ASP A 295 1.16 1.21 21.69
C ASP A 295 1.88 -0.12 22.02
N GLU A 296 2.15 -0.39 23.30
CA GLU A 296 2.75 -1.64 23.79
C GLU A 296 1.78 -2.84 23.74
N ASP A 297 0.48 -2.58 23.75
CA ASP A 297 -0.58 -3.59 23.73
C ASP A 297 -1.09 -3.92 22.32
N ILE A 298 -0.57 -3.23 21.29
CA ILE A 298 -1.00 -3.37 19.90
C ILE A 298 0.06 -4.15 19.13
N THR A 299 -0.18 -5.45 18.98
CA THR A 299 0.67 -6.36 18.22
C THR A 299 0.72 -5.96 16.74
N CYS A 300 1.93 -6.00 16.15
CA CYS A 300 2.18 -5.76 14.74
C CYS A 300 3.09 -6.86 14.18
N HIS A 301 2.72 -7.44 13.04
CA HIS A 301 3.53 -8.41 12.34
C HIS A 301 4.53 -7.74 11.41
N VAL A 302 5.81 -8.07 11.56
CA VAL A 302 6.87 -7.74 10.59
C VAL A 302 6.82 -8.77 9.46
N THR A 303 6.40 -8.33 8.28
CA THR A 303 6.12 -9.20 7.13
C THR A 303 7.17 -9.00 6.05
N ASP A 304 7.60 -10.07 5.41
CA ASP A 304 8.60 -10.01 4.34
C ASP A 304 7.96 -9.72 2.97
N TYR A 305 8.22 -8.52 2.46
CA TYR A 305 7.77 -8.05 1.16
C TYR A 305 8.68 -8.49 0.01
N GLY A 306 9.84 -9.08 0.31
CA GLY A 306 10.72 -9.72 -0.66
C GLY A 306 10.10 -10.98 -1.29
N VAL A 307 9.12 -11.59 -0.61
CA VAL A 307 8.35 -12.72 -1.16
C VAL A 307 7.24 -12.20 -2.07
N ALA A 308 7.36 -12.45 -3.37
CA ALA A 308 6.42 -12.06 -4.41
C ALA A 308 5.14 -12.94 -4.44
N ARG A 309 4.49 -13.13 -3.28
CA ARG A 309 3.23 -13.88 -3.12
C ARG A 309 2.23 -13.07 -2.33
N ARG A 310 0.93 -13.39 -2.48
CA ARG A 310 -0.15 -12.76 -1.70
C ARG A 310 -0.02 -13.08 -0.20
N SER A 311 0.25 -14.35 0.11
CA SER A 311 0.56 -14.79 1.47
C SER A 311 2.05 -14.59 1.70
N LYS A 312 2.40 -13.55 2.44
CA LYS A 312 3.78 -13.23 2.80
C LYS A 312 4.08 -13.79 4.19
N PRO A 313 5.30 -14.29 4.45
CA PRO A 313 5.65 -14.81 5.76
C PRO A 313 5.84 -13.66 6.76
N THR A 314 5.38 -13.88 7.99
CA THR A 314 5.73 -13.07 9.15
C THR A 314 7.10 -13.51 9.66
N ILE A 315 8.02 -12.57 9.79
CA ILE A 315 9.39 -12.78 10.26
C ILE A 315 9.46 -12.67 11.79
N LEU A 316 8.73 -11.71 12.34
CA LEU A 316 8.73 -11.35 13.76
C LEU A 316 7.37 -10.75 14.15
N GLU A 317 6.95 -10.96 15.39
CA GLU A 317 5.87 -10.21 16.04
C GLU A 317 6.50 -9.15 16.98
N THR A 318 6.02 -7.90 16.91
CA THR A 318 6.47 -6.75 17.72
C THR A 318 5.23 -5.92 18.10
N ASN A 319 5.41 -4.71 18.63
CA ASN A 319 4.33 -3.77 18.94
C ASN A 319 4.68 -2.34 18.47
N TYR A 320 3.71 -1.41 18.53
CA TYR A 320 3.95 -0.05 18.07
C TYR A 320 4.90 0.75 18.97
N GLN A 321 5.06 0.40 20.25
CA GLN A 321 6.01 1.06 21.15
C GLN A 321 7.45 0.77 20.69
N GLU A 322 7.76 -0.50 20.44
CA GLU A 322 9.06 -0.93 19.91
C GLU A 322 9.33 -0.32 18.53
N LEU A 323 8.37 -0.42 17.60
CA LEU A 323 8.50 0.17 16.26
C LEU A 323 8.74 1.69 16.30
N ARG A 324 8.18 2.40 17.28
CA ARG A 324 8.39 3.85 17.46
C ARG A 324 9.70 4.21 18.16
N SER A 325 10.39 3.24 18.77
CA SER A 325 11.67 3.49 19.43
C SER A 325 12.77 3.92 18.43
N GLY A 326 12.63 3.52 17.16
CA GLY A 326 13.55 3.83 16.06
C GLY A 326 14.33 2.63 15.55
N SER A 327 14.36 1.53 16.30
CA SER A 327 14.97 0.27 15.89
C SER A 327 14.31 -0.93 16.56
N ILE A 328 14.47 -2.11 15.98
CA ILE A 328 14.09 -3.40 16.58
C ILE A 328 15.19 -4.44 16.30
N GLU A 329 15.24 -5.52 17.09
CA GLU A 329 16.18 -6.61 16.86
C GLU A 329 15.57 -7.68 15.92
N ILE A 330 16.27 -8.00 14.84
CA ILE A 330 15.93 -9.09 13.93
C ILE A 330 17.15 -10.00 13.78
N ASN A 331 17.03 -11.27 14.16
CA ASN A 331 18.11 -12.27 14.09
C ASN A 331 19.40 -11.84 14.83
N GLY A 332 19.28 -11.14 15.97
CA GLY A 332 20.43 -10.63 16.74
C GLY A 332 21.08 -9.39 16.14
N VAL A 333 20.47 -8.75 15.14
CA VAL A 333 20.94 -7.52 14.50
C VAL A 333 19.93 -6.41 14.74
N GLU A 334 20.41 -5.24 15.13
CA GLU A 334 19.60 -4.04 15.25
C GLU A 334 19.24 -3.48 13.86
N VAL A 335 17.95 -3.30 13.60
CA VAL A 335 17.40 -2.84 12.32
C VAL A 335 16.57 -1.58 12.54
N GLU A 336 16.88 -0.52 11.80
CA GLU A 336 16.15 0.76 11.90
C GLU A 336 14.68 0.62 11.45
N THR A 337 13.78 1.25 12.21
CA THR A 337 12.36 1.33 11.92
C THR A 337 11.98 2.73 11.45
N SER A 338 11.06 2.82 10.48
CA SER A 338 10.61 4.11 9.94
C SER A 338 9.10 4.15 9.71
N PRO A 339 8.39 5.16 10.22
CA PRO A 339 6.96 5.33 9.97
C PRO A 339 6.70 6.00 8.63
N LEU A 340 5.70 5.51 7.89
CA LEU A 340 5.12 6.12 6.68
C LEU A 340 3.88 6.96 6.99
N SER A 341 3.60 7.16 8.28
CA SER A 341 2.52 7.98 8.80
C SER A 341 3.08 9.00 9.77
N SER A 342 2.55 10.23 9.77
CA SER A 342 3.00 11.28 10.67
C SER A 342 2.22 11.26 11.97
N TYR A 343 2.85 10.77 13.04
CA TYR A 343 2.27 10.81 14.39
C TYR A 343 2.03 12.25 14.86
N LYS A 344 2.95 13.18 14.55
CA LYS A 344 2.79 14.61 14.84
C LYS A 344 1.51 15.18 14.23
N LYS A 345 1.21 14.86 12.97
CA LYS A 345 -0.03 15.29 12.30
C LYS A 345 -1.26 14.57 12.88
N ALA A 346 -1.15 13.28 13.21
CA ALA A 346 -2.23 12.54 13.88
C ALA A 346 -2.63 13.19 15.22
N VAL A 347 -1.65 13.58 16.05
CA VAL A 347 -1.88 14.34 17.30
C VAL A 347 -2.55 15.68 17.01
N LYS A 348 -2.09 16.41 15.99
CA LYS A 348 -2.72 17.67 15.59
C LYS A 348 -4.19 17.48 15.20
N ILE A 349 -4.49 16.44 14.42
CA ILE A 349 -5.86 16.12 13.99
C ILE A 349 -6.76 15.81 15.19
N ALA A 350 -6.31 14.95 16.13
CA ALA A 350 -7.08 14.61 17.32
C ALA A 350 -7.40 15.87 18.15
N LYS A 351 -6.41 16.75 18.34
CA LYS A 351 -6.56 18.02 19.06
C LYS A 351 -7.46 19.03 18.35
N GLU A 352 -7.38 19.11 17.02
CA GLU A 352 -8.24 19.99 16.22
C GLU A 352 -9.71 19.54 16.34
N LEU A 353 -9.95 18.22 16.20
CA LEU A 353 -11.27 17.64 16.40
C LEU A 353 -11.78 17.82 17.84
N GLN A 354 -10.92 17.65 18.85
CA GLN A 354 -11.25 17.95 20.25
C GLN A 354 -11.71 19.40 20.38
N SER A 355 -10.94 20.34 19.84
CA SER A 355 -11.29 21.76 19.86
C SER A 355 -12.61 22.07 19.16
N TRP A 356 -12.90 21.41 18.03
CA TRP A 356 -14.17 21.61 17.33
C TRP A 356 -15.37 21.15 18.17
N ILE A 357 -15.22 20.06 18.91
CA ILE A 357 -16.28 19.52 19.78
C ILE A 357 -16.45 20.39 21.02
N GLU A 358 -15.36 20.73 21.73
CA GLU A 358 -15.40 21.58 22.93
C GLU A 358 -16.00 22.97 22.64
N ASN A 359 -15.76 23.52 21.44
CA ASN A 359 -16.33 24.79 21.01
C ASN A 359 -17.75 24.69 20.43
N GLY A 360 -18.38 23.51 20.48
CA GLY A 360 -19.74 23.28 19.96
C GLY A 360 -19.88 23.38 18.44
N LYS A 361 -18.77 23.43 17.70
CA LYS A 361 -18.75 23.49 16.21
C LYS A 361 -18.97 22.12 15.57
N PHE A 362 -18.77 21.05 16.34
CA PHE A 362 -18.89 19.68 15.85
C PHE A 362 -19.73 18.85 16.81
N LEU A 363 -20.94 18.50 16.35
CA LEU A 363 -21.82 17.55 17.04
C LEU A 363 -21.61 16.14 16.50
N LEU A 364 -21.80 15.16 17.37
CA LEU A 364 -21.75 13.74 17.04
C LEU A 364 -23.03 13.30 16.33
N THR A 365 -22.94 12.18 15.61
CA THR A 365 -24.06 11.55 14.93
C THR A 365 -24.16 10.09 15.31
N SER A 366 -25.39 9.65 15.58
CA SER A 366 -25.71 8.23 15.66
C SER A 366 -25.61 7.61 14.26
N PRO A 367 -24.84 6.53 14.07
CA PRO A 367 -24.76 5.86 12.78
C PRO A 367 -26.12 5.27 12.41
N VAL A 368 -26.46 5.32 11.13
CA VAL A 368 -27.67 4.69 10.59
C VAL A 368 -27.58 3.18 10.74
N ASN A 369 -26.40 2.62 10.44
CA ASN A 369 -26.01 1.24 10.72
C ASN A 369 -24.53 1.22 11.10
N LEU A 370 -24.15 0.39 12.08
CA LEU A 370 -22.75 0.15 12.42
C LEU A 370 -22.04 -0.59 11.27
N LEU A 371 -20.71 -0.42 11.20
CA LEU A 371 -19.91 -1.26 10.30
C LEU A 371 -20.01 -2.73 10.73
N ALA A 372 -19.95 -3.64 9.76
CA ALA A 372 -19.90 -5.08 10.03
C ALA A 372 -18.76 -5.42 11.01
N HIS A 373 -19.07 -6.16 12.08
CA HIS A 373 -18.10 -6.56 13.10
C HIS A 373 -17.77 -8.05 13.09
N GLU A 374 -18.52 -8.85 12.31
CA GLU A 374 -18.32 -10.28 12.13
C GLU A 374 -18.75 -10.75 10.73
N GLY A 375 -18.28 -11.93 10.31
CA GLY A 375 -18.75 -12.63 9.11
C GLY A 375 -18.22 -12.10 7.78
N TYR A 376 -17.26 -11.18 7.79
CA TYR A 376 -16.74 -10.56 6.57
C TYR A 376 -15.24 -10.84 6.37
N SER A 377 -14.90 -11.39 5.20
CA SER A 377 -13.50 -11.57 4.77
C SER A 377 -13.40 -11.38 3.25
N PRO A 378 -12.44 -10.58 2.76
CA PRO A 378 -12.28 -10.32 1.34
C PRO A 378 -11.83 -11.59 0.63
N LYS A 379 -12.58 -11.99 -0.40
CA LYS A 379 -12.20 -13.12 -1.24
C LYS A 379 -11.06 -12.71 -2.17
N PRO A 380 -10.07 -13.59 -2.35
CA PRO A 380 -9.09 -13.36 -3.38
C PRO A 380 -9.70 -13.50 -4.78
N LEU A 381 -9.08 -12.85 -5.76
CA LEU A 381 -9.41 -13.05 -7.16
C LEU A 381 -9.07 -14.49 -7.56
N GLU A 382 -10.06 -15.23 -8.03
CA GLU A 382 -9.86 -16.56 -8.64
C GLU A 382 -9.21 -16.38 -10.00
N ILE A 383 -7.94 -16.75 -10.10
CA ILE A 383 -7.20 -16.71 -11.36
C ILE A 383 -7.48 -18.03 -12.10
N ARG A 384 -8.32 -17.98 -13.13
CA ARG A 384 -8.64 -19.15 -13.96
C ARG A 384 -7.51 -19.56 -14.91
N ARG A 385 -6.56 -18.67 -15.16
CA ARG A 385 -5.40 -18.89 -16.03
C ARG A 385 -4.13 -18.84 -15.18
N GLN A 386 -3.67 -19.98 -14.69
CA GLN A 386 -2.45 -20.02 -13.88
C GLN A 386 -1.23 -19.55 -14.70
N THR A 387 -0.45 -18.66 -14.11
CA THR A 387 0.95 -18.48 -14.53
C THR A 387 1.67 -19.76 -14.11
N PRO A 388 2.38 -20.45 -15.02
CA PRO A 388 3.11 -21.66 -14.65
C PRO A 388 4.13 -21.32 -13.55
N ILE A 389 4.23 -22.21 -12.56
CA ILE A 389 5.29 -22.14 -11.55
C ILE A 389 6.51 -22.84 -12.13
N VAL A 390 7.71 -22.37 -11.78
CA VAL A 390 8.97 -22.90 -12.30
C VAL A 390 9.13 -24.41 -12.10
N ASN A 391 8.79 -24.93 -10.93
CA ASN A 391 8.90 -26.36 -10.63
C ASN A 391 7.91 -27.25 -11.40
N GLU A 392 6.86 -26.66 -12.00
CA GLU A 392 5.94 -27.35 -12.89
C GLU A 392 6.50 -27.48 -14.31
N LEU A 393 7.58 -26.76 -14.61
CA LEU A 393 8.27 -26.87 -15.89
C LEU A 393 9.12 -28.14 -15.90
N GLN A 394 9.10 -28.87 -17.03
CA GLN A 394 10.07 -29.93 -17.28
C GLN A 394 11.48 -29.33 -17.27
N SER A 395 12.19 -29.46 -16.15
CA SER A 395 13.58 -29.05 -16.08
C SER A 395 14.41 -29.98 -16.99
N LYS A 396 15.23 -29.37 -17.85
CA LYS A 396 16.28 -30.11 -18.56
C LYS A 396 17.19 -30.79 -17.51
N PRO A 397 17.83 -31.92 -17.83
CA PRO A 397 18.75 -32.57 -16.90
C PRO A 397 19.73 -31.54 -16.33
N LEU A 398 19.91 -31.58 -15.02
CA LEU A 398 20.77 -30.66 -14.29
C LEU A 398 22.22 -30.87 -14.76
N ILE A 399 22.76 -29.90 -15.50
CA ILE A 399 24.16 -29.89 -15.93
C ILE A 399 24.83 -28.74 -15.18
N THR A 400 25.89 -29.06 -14.45
CA THR A 400 26.64 -28.12 -13.61
C THR A 400 28.13 -28.23 -13.89
N ALA A 401 28.90 -27.26 -13.38
CA ALA A 401 30.35 -27.25 -13.37
C ALA A 401 30.88 -27.08 -11.94
N ASN A 402 32.11 -27.51 -11.69
CA ASN A 402 32.82 -27.27 -10.44
C ASN A 402 33.80 -26.08 -10.60
N PRO A 403 34.04 -25.24 -9.57
CA PRO A 403 34.95 -24.09 -9.68
C PRO A 403 36.39 -24.43 -10.12
N ASP A 404 36.84 -25.67 -9.91
CA ASP A 404 38.17 -26.13 -10.31
C ASP A 404 38.18 -26.86 -11.68
N ASP A 405 37.03 -26.97 -12.37
CA ASP A 405 36.97 -27.52 -13.73
C ASP A 405 37.83 -26.67 -14.70
N GLU A 406 38.48 -27.34 -15.65
CA GLU A 406 39.21 -26.66 -16.73
C GLU A 406 38.23 -26.04 -17.73
N ILE A 407 38.55 -24.82 -18.20
CA ILE A 407 37.72 -24.08 -19.16
C ILE A 407 37.42 -24.89 -20.42
N GLY A 408 38.39 -25.68 -20.90
CA GLY A 408 38.23 -26.53 -22.07
C GLY A 408 37.14 -27.60 -21.88
N ASP A 409 37.03 -28.17 -20.68
CA ASP A 409 36.02 -29.18 -20.37
C ASP A 409 34.64 -28.57 -20.17
N VAL A 410 34.57 -27.38 -19.55
CA VAL A 410 33.34 -26.60 -19.45
C VAL A 410 32.82 -26.21 -20.85
N ALA A 411 33.72 -25.78 -21.75
CA ALA A 411 33.39 -25.47 -23.14
C ALA A 411 32.80 -26.70 -23.87
N LYS A 412 33.39 -27.89 -23.69
CA LYS A 412 32.84 -29.13 -24.24
C LYS A 412 31.45 -29.42 -23.70
N ARG A 413 31.21 -29.25 -22.39
CA ARG A 413 29.88 -29.46 -21.77
C ARG A 413 28.83 -28.52 -22.37
N LEU A 414 29.15 -27.23 -22.56
CA LEU A 414 28.23 -26.27 -23.20
C LEU A 414 27.83 -26.71 -24.61
N VAL A 415 28.81 -27.08 -25.43
CA VAL A 415 28.58 -27.49 -26.83
C VAL A 415 27.82 -28.83 -26.91
N GLN A 416 28.25 -29.84 -26.15
CA GLN A 416 27.65 -31.17 -26.17
C GLN A 416 26.18 -31.18 -25.76
N ASN A 417 25.80 -30.30 -24.83
CA ASN A 417 24.44 -30.20 -24.32
C ASN A 417 23.61 -29.12 -25.01
N ASN A 418 24.19 -28.38 -25.97
CA ASN A 418 23.55 -27.26 -26.67
C ASN A 418 22.95 -26.22 -25.71
N ILE A 419 23.75 -25.80 -24.73
CA ILE A 419 23.37 -24.81 -23.71
C ILE A 419 24.37 -23.66 -23.67
N ASN A 420 23.90 -22.49 -23.23
CA ASN A 420 24.70 -21.27 -23.14
C ASN A 420 25.11 -20.88 -21.72
N HIS A 421 24.57 -21.56 -20.71
CA HIS A 421 24.71 -21.20 -19.30
C HIS A 421 24.97 -22.46 -18.49
N LEU A 422 25.90 -22.39 -17.53
CA LEU A 422 26.20 -23.45 -16.59
C LEU A 422 26.30 -22.88 -15.16
N PRO A 423 25.47 -23.36 -14.22
CA PRO A 423 25.70 -23.14 -12.80
C PRO A 423 27.00 -23.79 -12.38
N VAL A 424 27.79 -23.06 -11.58
CA VAL A 424 28.96 -23.56 -10.91
C VAL A 424 28.58 -23.89 -9.48
N VAL A 425 28.82 -25.12 -9.03
CA VAL A 425 28.38 -25.64 -7.73
C VAL A 425 29.53 -26.26 -6.94
N ASP A 426 29.36 -26.39 -5.63
CA ASP A 426 30.22 -27.22 -4.78
C ASP A 426 29.84 -28.71 -4.83
N ASP A 427 30.54 -29.53 -4.05
CA ASP A 427 30.30 -30.97 -3.95
C ASP A 427 28.90 -31.30 -3.39
N ASP A 428 28.30 -30.38 -2.63
CA ASP A 428 26.94 -30.49 -2.07
C ASP A 428 25.86 -29.93 -3.02
N GLN A 429 26.20 -29.59 -4.27
CA GLN A 429 25.32 -28.95 -5.26
C GLN A 429 24.84 -27.53 -4.89
N LYS A 430 25.50 -26.85 -3.96
CA LYS A 430 25.19 -25.45 -3.64
C LYS A 430 25.75 -24.52 -4.70
N LEU A 431 24.98 -23.50 -5.06
CA LEU A 431 25.37 -22.53 -6.07
C LEU A 431 26.56 -21.67 -5.59
N LEU A 432 27.66 -21.70 -6.34
CA LEU A 432 28.86 -20.87 -6.14
C LEU A 432 29.02 -19.78 -7.20
N GLY A 433 28.48 -19.99 -8.40
CA GLY A 433 28.62 -19.06 -9.51
C GLY A 433 27.84 -19.48 -10.75
N ILE A 434 27.95 -18.69 -11.81
CA ILE A 434 27.44 -19.04 -13.15
C ILE A 434 28.49 -18.68 -14.19
N VAL A 435 28.53 -19.46 -15.27
CA VAL A 435 29.36 -19.19 -16.45
C VAL A 435 28.53 -19.28 -17.71
N THR A 436 28.80 -18.39 -18.66
CA THR A 436 28.16 -18.38 -19.97
C THR A 436 29.13 -18.76 -21.09
N SER A 437 28.61 -19.09 -22.28
CA SER A 437 29.44 -19.29 -23.47
C SER A 437 30.30 -18.07 -23.81
N TRP A 438 29.81 -16.86 -23.53
CA TRP A 438 30.58 -15.61 -23.66
C TRP A 438 31.74 -15.53 -22.66
N ASP A 439 31.51 -15.91 -21.40
CA ASP A 439 32.54 -15.92 -20.38
C ASP A 439 33.69 -16.88 -20.73
N ILE A 440 33.35 -18.06 -21.27
CA ILE A 440 34.32 -19.02 -21.79
C ILE A 440 35.12 -18.43 -22.95
N ALA A 441 34.47 -17.82 -23.94
CA ALA A 441 35.16 -17.18 -25.07
C ALA A 441 36.12 -16.06 -24.61
N ASN A 442 35.67 -15.22 -23.68
CA ASN A 442 36.45 -14.14 -23.08
C ASN A 442 37.65 -14.67 -22.27
N ALA A 443 37.47 -15.80 -21.57
CA ALA A 443 38.54 -16.44 -20.81
C ALA A 443 39.65 -17.01 -21.71
N VAL A 444 39.26 -17.68 -22.79
CA VAL A 444 40.20 -18.17 -23.82
C VAL A 444 40.98 -17.01 -24.43
N ALA A 445 40.29 -15.92 -24.80
CA ALA A 445 40.94 -14.72 -25.35
C ALA A 445 41.96 -14.08 -24.38
N LYS A 446 41.76 -14.21 -23.08
CA LYS A 446 42.62 -13.65 -22.02
C LYS A 446 43.64 -14.66 -21.46
N GLY A 447 43.72 -15.88 -22.01
CA GLY A 447 44.63 -16.92 -21.52
C GLY A 447 44.36 -17.38 -20.09
N LYS A 448 43.12 -17.22 -19.59
CA LYS A 448 42.71 -17.76 -18.29
C LYS A 448 42.50 -19.27 -18.43
N THR A 449 42.85 -20.04 -17.39
CA THR A 449 42.79 -21.51 -17.43
C THR A 449 41.79 -22.11 -16.43
N LYS A 450 41.49 -21.43 -15.32
CA LYS A 450 40.57 -21.93 -14.28
C LYS A 450 39.20 -21.26 -14.32
N LEU A 451 38.15 -22.04 -14.06
CA LEU A 451 36.77 -21.56 -14.09
C LEU A 451 36.47 -20.53 -12.99
N LYS A 452 36.98 -20.74 -11.77
CA LYS A 452 36.79 -19.81 -10.64
C LYS A 452 37.27 -18.37 -10.89
N ASP A 453 38.19 -18.17 -11.84
CA ASP A 453 38.74 -16.87 -12.22
C ASP A 453 37.89 -16.13 -13.27
N VAL A 454 36.85 -16.80 -13.77
CA VAL A 454 35.98 -16.35 -14.87
C VAL A 454 34.52 -16.30 -14.44
N MET A 455 34.08 -17.22 -13.58
CA MET A 455 32.68 -17.33 -13.17
C MET A 455 32.18 -16.04 -12.50
N THR A 456 30.90 -15.73 -12.75
CA THR A 456 30.18 -14.69 -12.02
C THR A 456 29.74 -15.24 -10.67
N LYS A 457 30.20 -14.64 -9.57
CA LYS A 457 29.90 -15.10 -8.20
C LYS A 457 28.58 -14.55 -7.65
N LYS A 458 28.23 -13.32 -8.00
CA LYS A 458 26.93 -12.73 -7.64
C LYS A 458 25.90 -13.15 -8.69
N VAL A 459 25.31 -14.31 -8.47
CA VAL A 459 24.39 -14.93 -9.42
C VAL A 459 22.97 -14.44 -9.15
N VAL A 460 22.31 -13.94 -10.18
CA VAL A 460 20.86 -13.72 -10.15
C VAL A 460 20.19 -15.10 -10.23
N ILE A 461 19.28 -15.41 -9.32
CA ILE A 461 18.67 -16.74 -9.15
C ILE A 461 17.15 -16.71 -9.38
N ALA A 462 16.54 -17.89 -9.49
CA ALA A 462 15.10 -18.11 -9.39
C ALA A 462 14.82 -19.10 -8.24
N ARG A 463 13.72 -18.92 -7.50
CA ARG A 463 13.27 -19.95 -6.53
C ARG A 463 12.35 -20.96 -7.23
N GLU A 464 12.40 -22.22 -6.81
CA GLU A 464 11.60 -23.30 -7.41
C GLU A 464 10.08 -23.04 -7.35
N ASP A 465 9.63 -22.26 -6.38
CA ASP A 465 8.23 -21.94 -6.14
C ASP A 465 7.83 -20.56 -6.71
N GLU A 466 8.71 -19.94 -7.50
CA GLU A 466 8.49 -18.63 -8.09
C GLU A 466 7.65 -18.70 -9.39
N PRO A 467 6.73 -17.75 -9.65
CA PRO A 467 6.04 -17.64 -10.94
C PRO A 467 6.98 -17.26 -12.09
N VAL A 468 6.76 -17.85 -13.27
CA VAL A 468 7.61 -17.65 -14.46
C VAL A 468 7.65 -16.21 -14.97
N ASP A 469 6.56 -15.44 -14.81
CA ASP A 469 6.49 -14.04 -15.21
C ASP A 469 7.40 -13.13 -14.36
N ILE A 470 7.52 -13.40 -13.05
CA ILE A 470 8.45 -12.69 -12.16
C ILE A 470 9.90 -12.94 -12.61
N ILE A 471 10.20 -14.18 -13.00
CA ILE A 471 11.51 -14.54 -13.54
C ILE A 471 11.77 -13.88 -14.89
N ALA A 472 10.79 -13.83 -15.78
CA ALA A 472 10.90 -13.14 -17.05
C ALA A 472 11.26 -11.65 -16.84
N ARG A 473 10.60 -10.98 -15.89
CA ARG A 473 10.91 -9.59 -15.52
C ARG A 473 12.33 -9.45 -14.93
N ARG A 474 12.79 -10.44 -14.15
CA ARG A 474 14.16 -10.44 -13.61
C ARG A 474 15.20 -10.61 -14.73
N ILE A 475 14.96 -11.52 -15.67
CA ILE A 475 15.82 -11.73 -16.85
C ILE A 475 15.94 -10.42 -17.66
N ASP A 476 14.82 -9.76 -17.93
CA ASP A 476 14.76 -8.48 -18.64
C ASP A 476 15.51 -7.37 -17.86
N LYS A 477 15.19 -7.20 -16.57
CA LYS A 477 15.80 -6.18 -15.69
C LYS A 477 17.33 -6.28 -15.64
N HIS A 478 17.87 -7.50 -15.60
CA HIS A 478 19.31 -7.72 -15.49
C HIS A 478 20.01 -7.86 -16.84
N GLU A 479 19.27 -7.75 -17.96
CA GLU A 479 19.79 -7.94 -19.32
C GLU A 479 20.55 -9.26 -19.49
N ILE A 480 20.06 -10.31 -18.83
CA ILE A 480 20.64 -11.67 -18.85
C ILE A 480 19.75 -12.59 -19.68
N SER A 481 20.21 -13.80 -19.97
CA SER A 481 19.46 -14.77 -20.78
C SER A 481 19.06 -16.05 -20.06
N GLY A 482 19.38 -16.18 -18.77
CA GLY A 482 18.89 -17.25 -17.92
C GLY A 482 19.32 -17.16 -16.45
N LEU A 483 18.64 -17.95 -15.61
CA LEU A 483 18.81 -18.02 -14.17
C LEU A 483 18.93 -19.48 -13.70
N PRO A 484 19.79 -19.78 -12.72
CA PRO A 484 19.69 -21.02 -11.96
C PRO A 484 18.47 -21.01 -11.05
N ILE A 485 17.78 -22.14 -11.01
CA ILE A 485 16.67 -22.42 -10.11
C ILE A 485 17.26 -23.08 -8.86
N ILE A 486 16.99 -22.53 -7.68
CA ILE A 486 17.50 -23.06 -6.41
C ILE A 486 16.37 -23.41 -5.44
N ASP A 487 16.66 -24.34 -4.53
CA ASP A 487 15.81 -24.62 -3.35
C ASP A 487 16.15 -23.68 -2.18
N LYS A 488 15.39 -23.81 -1.08
CA LYS A 488 15.58 -23.05 0.17
C LYS A 488 16.95 -23.24 0.84
N ASN A 489 17.67 -24.30 0.50
CA ASN A 489 19.01 -24.62 1.04
C ASN A 489 20.13 -24.22 0.07
N ASN A 490 19.81 -23.45 -0.98
CA ASN A 490 20.71 -22.98 -2.02
C ASN A 490 21.25 -24.09 -2.94
N HIS A 491 20.59 -25.26 -3.01
CA HIS A 491 20.97 -26.29 -3.99
C HIS A 491 20.36 -25.99 -5.35
N VAL A 492 21.16 -26.14 -6.41
CA VAL A 492 20.69 -25.96 -7.78
C VAL A 492 19.78 -27.11 -8.19
N LYS A 493 18.55 -26.79 -8.60
CA LYS A 493 17.55 -27.75 -9.10
C LYS A 493 17.42 -27.73 -10.62
N GLY A 494 17.86 -26.64 -11.26
CA GLY A 494 17.81 -26.53 -12.71
C GLY A 494 18.22 -25.15 -13.22
N MET A 495 17.90 -24.90 -14.48
CA MET A 495 18.09 -23.62 -15.17
C MET A 495 16.80 -23.24 -15.88
N ILE A 496 16.49 -21.95 -15.91
CA ILE A 496 15.42 -21.37 -16.72
C ILE A 496 16.00 -20.25 -17.58
N THR A 497 15.73 -20.27 -18.88
CA THR A 497 16.25 -19.28 -19.83
C THR A 497 15.14 -18.45 -20.46
N ALA A 498 15.50 -17.29 -21.03
CA ALA A 498 14.58 -16.48 -21.82
C ALA A 498 13.94 -17.29 -22.98
N GLU A 499 14.69 -18.24 -23.55
CA GLU A 499 14.20 -19.15 -24.58
C GLU A 499 13.15 -20.14 -24.04
N ASP A 500 13.36 -20.69 -22.84
CA ASP A 500 12.39 -21.57 -22.19
C ASP A 500 11.08 -20.82 -21.90
N ILE A 501 11.17 -19.57 -21.44
CA ILE A 501 10.01 -18.70 -21.21
C ILE A 501 9.30 -18.39 -22.53
N SER A 502 10.04 -18.03 -23.58
CA SER A 502 9.48 -17.77 -24.91
C SER A 502 8.74 -18.99 -25.48
N ARG A 503 9.31 -20.19 -25.33
CA ARG A 503 8.66 -21.46 -25.71
C ARG A 503 7.34 -21.67 -24.96
N LEU A 504 7.32 -21.41 -23.66
CA LEU A 504 6.11 -21.54 -22.83
C LEU A 504 5.00 -20.58 -23.29
N MET A 505 5.36 -19.33 -23.59
CA MET A 505 4.41 -18.35 -24.11
C MET A 505 3.84 -18.76 -25.48
N CYS A 506 4.69 -19.31 -26.35
CA CYS A 506 4.25 -19.78 -27.68
C CYS A 506 3.38 -21.04 -27.63
N ALA A 507 3.71 -22.01 -26.77
CA ALA A 507 2.90 -23.22 -26.58
C ALA A 507 1.49 -22.87 -26.09
N LYS A 508 1.40 -21.89 -25.18
CA LYS A 508 0.14 -21.36 -24.65
C LYS A 508 -0.74 -20.73 -25.73
N ASN A 509 -0.16 -19.92 -26.63
CA ASN A 509 -0.92 -19.32 -27.73
C ASN A 509 -1.47 -20.38 -28.71
N ARG A 510 -0.75 -21.50 -28.92
CA ARG A 510 -1.18 -22.60 -29.80
C ARG A 510 -2.32 -23.43 -29.22
N GLU A 511 -2.34 -23.66 -27.91
CA GLU A 511 -3.46 -24.34 -27.24
C GLU A 511 -4.71 -23.47 -27.17
N GLU A 512 -4.55 -22.14 -27.18
CA GLU A 512 -5.62 -21.15 -27.09
C GLU A 512 -6.23 -20.76 -28.45
N GLY A 513 -5.73 -21.30 -29.57
CA GLY A 513 -6.31 -21.08 -30.91
C GLY A 513 -6.22 -19.64 -31.40
N ILE A 514 -5.18 -18.90 -31.00
CA ILE A 514 -4.87 -17.54 -31.50
C ILE A 514 -3.83 -17.63 -32.62
#